data_AF-A0A0R3SSD4-F1
#
_entry.id   AF-A0A0R3SSD4-F1
#
_cell.length_a   1.000
_cell.length_b   1.000
_cell.length_c   1.000
_cell.angle_alpha   90.00
_cell.angle_beta   90.00
_cell.angle_gamma   90.00
#
_symmetry.space_group_name_H-M   'P 1'
#
loop_
_entity.id
_entity.type
_entity.pdbx_description
1 polymer ?
#
loop_
_entity_poly.entity_id
_entity_poly.type
_entity_poly.pdbx_seq_one_letter_code
_entity_poly.pdbx_strand_id
1 'polypeptide(L)'
;MIGFDVNKLEVFFLTDPFGPPAYQPDFDCIVASAETVGACEKINQMRSDKGLPLLHIEKVEFVEGRRKEALLPKDYTESKISSSSLRMNLLGRYLLKECREKLQPKGKTWIVGLTGCIASGKSSILRLLQDSVGDLIRVIDADHLLKLFCNQIQENCKSLRAYFALETVKQLDASFDIDTCEKTAILSKIQSEIDLVLSETRSKQSAIFLEGSLLFKVGLNDLCDEVWTVYIPRSVALSRIAKRWDMELGEEIVKHSSGLEVDWWTPCQRDSGHGPIGQSSVVFCTLWEEEFTRKQVKRAWKYFRQRLL
;
A
#
# COMPACT_ATOMS: atom_id res chain seq x y z
N MET A 1 -5.69 17.31 23.89
CA MET A 1 -6.87 16.75 23.21
C MET A 1 -7.92 17.83 23.20
N ILE A 2 -8.48 18.17 22.04
CA ILE A 2 -9.69 18.99 21.97
C ILE A 2 -10.78 18.12 22.62
N GLY A 3 -11.35 18.57 23.74
CA GLY A 3 -12.32 17.81 24.53
C GLY A 3 -13.69 17.77 23.86
N PHE A 4 -13.78 17.15 22.69
CA PHE A 4 -15.04 16.92 22.00
C PHE A 4 -15.72 15.68 22.60
N ASP A 5 -16.97 15.82 23.02
CA ASP A 5 -17.76 14.71 23.55
C ASP A 5 -18.15 13.77 22.41
N VAL A 6 -17.56 12.58 22.39
CA VAL A 6 -17.77 11.57 21.33
C VAL A 6 -19.23 11.12 21.27
N ASN A 7 -19.99 11.23 22.37
CA ASN A 7 -21.42 10.88 22.37
C ASN A 7 -22.29 11.86 21.55
N LYS A 8 -21.71 13.01 21.15
CA LYS A 8 -22.35 14.00 20.27
C LYS A 8 -21.83 13.92 18.83
N LEU A 9 -21.05 12.88 18.50
CA LEU A 9 -20.54 12.64 17.16
C LEU A 9 -21.39 11.57 16.48
N GLU A 10 -21.99 11.93 15.36
CA GLU A 10 -22.59 10.97 14.43
C GLU A 10 -21.76 10.90 13.16
N VAL A 11 -21.46 9.68 12.71
CA VAL A 11 -20.62 9.44 11.52
C VAL A 11 -21.50 8.90 10.40
N PHE A 12 -21.54 9.62 9.29
CA PHE A 12 -22.31 9.23 8.11
C PHE A 12 -21.39 8.79 6.97
N PHE A 13 -21.75 7.68 6.33
CA PHE A 13 -21.18 7.30 5.04
C PHE A 13 -21.85 8.11 3.93
N LEU A 14 -21.06 8.86 3.17
CA LEU A 14 -21.58 9.65 2.06
C LEU A 14 -21.82 8.75 0.85
N THR A 15 -23.05 8.75 0.35
CA THR A 15 -23.47 8.05 -0.88
C THR A 15 -23.41 8.94 -2.12
N ASP A 16 -23.24 10.24 -1.92
CA ASP A 16 -23.16 11.26 -2.96
C ASP A 16 -22.25 12.43 -2.53
N PRO A 17 -21.89 13.36 -3.43
CA PRO A 17 -20.98 14.47 -3.13
C PRO A 17 -21.51 15.54 -2.16
N PHE A 18 -22.81 15.57 -1.87
CA PHE A 18 -23.47 16.63 -1.09
C PHE A 18 -23.82 16.18 0.34
N GLY A 19 -24.15 14.90 0.50
CA GLY A 19 -24.37 14.27 1.80
C GLY A 19 -25.66 14.72 2.51
N PRO A 20 -25.91 14.20 3.73
CA PRO A 20 -27.10 14.51 4.53
C PRO A 20 -27.44 16.01 4.67
N PRO A 21 -26.47 16.93 4.81
CA PRO A 21 -26.75 18.35 4.92
C PRO A 21 -27.49 18.96 3.72
N ALA A 22 -27.49 18.32 2.54
CA ALA A 22 -28.26 18.82 1.40
C ALA A 22 -29.75 18.41 1.42
N TYR A 23 -30.12 17.50 2.32
CA TYR A 23 -31.42 16.81 2.29
C TYR A 23 -32.19 16.91 3.63
N GLN A 24 -31.50 17.11 4.75
CA GLN A 24 -32.10 17.08 6.08
C GLN A 24 -32.12 18.48 6.72
N PRO A 25 -33.21 18.85 7.44
CA PRO A 25 -33.41 20.20 7.97
C PRO A 25 -32.66 20.49 9.28
N ASP A 26 -32.19 19.47 9.99
CA ASP A 26 -31.56 19.49 11.31
C ASP A 26 -30.13 20.02 11.34
N PHE A 27 -29.55 20.30 10.18
CA PHE A 27 -28.23 20.92 10.05
C PHE A 27 -28.35 22.45 10.05
N ASP A 28 -27.57 23.09 10.92
CA ASP A 28 -27.49 24.57 11.04
C ASP A 28 -26.22 25.16 10.42
N CYS A 29 -25.13 24.40 10.36
CA CYS A 29 -23.80 24.89 10.01
C CYS A 29 -23.01 23.85 9.21
N ILE A 30 -22.20 24.32 8.28
CA ILE A 30 -21.20 23.53 7.55
C ILE A 30 -19.84 24.24 7.60
N VAL A 31 -18.81 23.52 8.04
CA VAL A 31 -17.45 24.05 8.11
C VAL A 31 -16.73 23.75 6.80
N ALA A 32 -16.22 24.79 6.14
CA ALA A 32 -15.60 24.68 4.83
C ALA A 32 -14.21 25.31 4.81
N SER A 33 -13.33 24.73 3.99
CA SER A 33 -12.08 25.36 3.62
C SER A 33 -12.30 26.34 2.48
N ALA A 34 -11.37 27.27 2.23
CA ALA A 34 -11.50 28.22 1.12
C ALA A 34 -11.74 27.56 -0.27
N GLU A 35 -11.21 26.36 -0.48
CA GLU A 35 -11.37 25.57 -1.72
C GLU A 35 -12.76 24.93 -1.85
N THR A 36 -13.44 24.70 -0.72
CA THR A 36 -14.71 23.95 -0.65
C THR A 36 -15.92 24.83 -0.40
N VAL A 37 -15.75 26.13 -0.14
CA VAL A 37 -16.85 27.09 0.03
C VAL A 37 -17.85 27.02 -1.12
N GLY A 38 -17.40 26.97 -2.38
CA GLY A 38 -18.31 26.88 -3.53
C GLY A 38 -19.15 25.60 -3.56
N ALA A 39 -18.64 24.48 -3.01
CA ALA A 39 -19.43 23.26 -2.87
C ALA A 39 -20.50 23.42 -1.77
N CYS A 40 -20.18 24.10 -0.67
CA CYS A 40 -21.12 24.42 0.40
C CYS A 40 -22.21 25.41 -0.05
N GLU A 41 -21.85 26.39 -0.89
CA GLU A 41 -22.82 27.30 -1.51
C GLU A 41 -23.81 26.54 -2.41
N LYS A 42 -23.32 25.54 -3.15
CA LYS A 42 -24.17 24.65 -3.94
C LYS A 42 -25.11 23.81 -3.07
N ILE A 43 -24.67 23.35 -1.90
CA ILE A 43 -25.56 22.70 -0.91
C ILE A 43 -26.66 23.67 -0.47
N ASN A 44 -26.32 24.92 -0.18
CA ASN A 44 -27.30 25.95 0.18
C ASN A 44 -28.29 26.25 -0.95
N GLN A 45 -27.84 26.25 -2.21
CA GLN A 45 -28.74 26.35 -3.36
C GLN A 45 -29.73 25.18 -3.40
N MET A 46 -29.25 23.94 -3.24
CA MET A 46 -30.10 22.75 -3.20
C MET A 46 -31.08 22.75 -2.02
N ARG A 47 -30.67 23.30 -0.87
CA ARG A 47 -31.55 23.49 0.30
C ARG A 47 -32.63 24.52 0.00
N SER A 48 -32.27 25.67 -0.59
CA SER A 48 -33.22 26.70 -1.02
C SER A 48 -34.26 26.16 -2.00
N ASP A 49 -33.83 25.40 -3.01
CA ASP A 49 -34.72 24.81 -4.01
C ASP A 49 -35.73 23.83 -3.39
N LYS A 50 -35.40 23.26 -2.22
CA LYS A 50 -36.25 22.33 -1.45
C LYS A 50 -37.00 22.99 -0.28
N GLY A 51 -36.89 24.31 -0.13
CA GLY A 51 -37.50 25.04 0.99
C GLY A 51 -36.88 24.74 2.35
N LEU A 52 -35.63 24.25 2.39
CA LEU A 52 -34.87 24.01 3.62
C LEU A 52 -34.12 25.28 4.05
N PRO A 53 -33.91 25.51 5.36
CA PRO A 53 -33.17 26.66 5.86
C PRO A 53 -31.72 26.61 5.39
N LEU A 54 -31.11 27.75 5.04
CA LEU A 54 -29.71 27.78 4.62
C LEU A 54 -28.77 27.43 5.78
N LEU A 55 -27.68 26.73 5.48
CA LEU A 55 -26.59 26.47 6.42
C LEU A 55 -25.73 27.72 6.57
N HIS A 56 -25.32 27.99 7.80
CA HIS A 56 -24.19 28.89 8.06
C HIS A 56 -22.90 28.24 7.54
N ILE A 57 -22.23 28.89 6.60
CA ILE A 57 -20.95 28.40 6.05
C ILE A 57 -19.82 29.02 6.86
N GLU A 58 -19.24 28.24 7.78
CA GLU A 58 -18.08 28.68 8.55
C GLU A 58 -16.80 28.41 7.75
N LYS A 59 -16.26 29.46 7.13
CA LYS A 59 -15.01 29.38 6.37
C LYS A 59 -13.82 29.41 7.34
N VAL A 60 -13.11 28.30 7.44
CA VAL A 60 -11.86 28.21 8.20
C VAL A 60 -10.65 28.49 7.31
N GLU A 61 -9.76 29.35 7.79
CA GLU A 61 -8.50 29.66 7.10
C GLU A 61 -7.47 28.55 7.29
N PHE A 62 -6.60 28.38 6.29
CA PHE A 62 -5.51 27.42 6.38
C PHE A 62 -4.40 27.95 7.27
N VAL A 63 -3.87 27.07 8.11
CA VAL A 63 -2.64 27.33 8.86
C VAL A 63 -1.46 26.95 7.97
N GLU A 64 -0.54 27.90 7.73
CA GLU A 64 0.72 27.60 7.04
C GLU A 64 1.54 26.57 7.83
N GLY A 65 2.05 25.57 7.11
CA GLY A 65 2.92 24.58 7.71
C GLY A 65 4.28 25.18 8.01
N ARG A 66 4.72 25.16 9.28
CA ARG A 66 6.05 25.63 9.69
C ARG A 66 7.24 24.84 9.08
N ARG A 67 6.99 23.84 8.24
CA ARG A 67 8.02 23.01 7.59
C ARG A 67 7.84 23.07 6.07
N LYS A 68 8.79 23.69 5.37
CA LYS A 68 9.00 23.42 3.93
C LYS A 68 9.41 21.96 3.80
N GLU A 69 8.51 21.12 3.33
CA GLU A 69 8.74 19.69 3.24
C GLU A 69 9.61 19.37 2.02
N ALA A 70 10.94 19.42 2.20
CA ALA A 70 11.93 18.87 1.25
C ALA A 70 11.75 17.36 0.95
N LEU A 71 10.69 16.77 1.49
CA LEU A 71 10.36 15.36 1.52
C LEU A 71 9.25 14.98 0.55
N LEU A 72 8.53 15.93 -0.05
CA LEU A 72 7.45 15.68 -1.01
C LEU A 72 7.97 15.54 -2.44
N PRO A 73 7.16 14.99 -3.36
CA PRO A 73 7.46 15.03 -4.78
C PRO A 73 7.57 16.47 -5.31
N LYS A 74 8.29 16.67 -6.43
CA LYS A 74 8.54 18.00 -7.01
C LYS A 74 7.26 18.79 -7.28
N ASP A 75 6.24 18.12 -7.81
CA ASP A 75 4.95 18.73 -8.15
C ASP A 75 4.07 19.02 -6.92
N TYR A 76 4.49 18.58 -5.73
CA TYR A 76 3.73 18.66 -4.47
C TYR A 76 4.40 19.56 -3.43
N THR A 77 5.12 20.59 -3.88
CA THR A 77 5.78 21.58 -2.99
C THR A 77 4.77 22.64 -2.49
N GLU A 78 3.71 22.19 -1.83
CA GLU A 78 2.72 23.09 -1.22
C GLU A 78 3.26 23.70 0.09
N SER A 79 3.00 24.99 0.33
CA SER A 79 3.26 25.67 1.62
C SER A 79 2.23 25.30 2.70
N LYS A 80 1.13 24.68 2.28
CA LYS A 80 -0.03 24.37 3.10
C LYS A 80 0.05 22.96 3.69
N ILE A 81 -0.46 22.81 4.91
CA ILE A 81 -0.74 21.48 5.49
C ILE A 81 -1.98 20.92 4.77
N SER A 82 -1.77 20.01 3.81
CA SER A 82 -2.85 19.28 3.14
C SER A 82 -2.87 17.80 3.55
N SER A 83 -4.06 17.20 3.53
CA SER A 83 -4.22 15.78 3.86
C SER A 83 -3.43 14.87 2.89
N SER A 84 -3.31 15.28 1.63
CA SER A 84 -2.52 14.60 0.61
C SER A 84 -1.03 14.62 0.95
N SER A 85 -0.47 15.80 1.22
CA SER A 85 0.95 15.93 1.62
C SER A 85 1.26 15.15 2.90
N LEU A 86 0.36 15.17 3.88
CA LEU A 86 0.50 14.36 5.09
C LEU A 86 0.53 12.85 4.78
N ARG A 87 -0.37 12.35 3.92
CA ARG A 87 -0.37 10.94 3.47
C ARG A 87 0.90 10.58 2.72
N MET A 88 1.39 11.43 1.81
CA MET A 88 2.65 11.20 1.10
C MET A 88 3.84 11.13 2.05
N ASN A 89 3.85 11.96 3.09
CA ASN A 89 4.89 11.94 4.11
C ASN A 89 4.89 10.68 4.99
N LEU A 90 3.78 9.94 5.03
CA LEU A 90 3.70 8.67 5.75
C LEU A 90 4.40 7.53 5.00
N LEU A 91 4.57 7.64 3.67
CA LEU A 91 5.26 6.63 2.88
C LEU A 91 6.72 6.45 3.33
N GLY A 92 7.17 5.20 3.36
CA GLY A 92 8.49 4.83 3.91
C GLY A 92 8.63 5.09 5.42
N ARG A 93 7.55 5.40 6.15
CA ARG A 93 7.51 5.34 7.61
C ARG A 93 6.85 4.05 8.03
N TYR A 94 7.14 3.65 9.26
CA TYR A 94 6.42 2.58 9.92
C TYR A 94 4.99 3.04 10.22
N LEU A 95 3.98 2.33 9.69
CA LEU A 95 2.57 2.74 9.74
C LEU A 95 1.78 2.10 10.87
N LEU A 96 2.16 0.89 11.29
CA LEU A 96 1.49 0.17 12.36
C LEU A 96 1.87 0.75 13.73
N LYS A 97 0.84 1.10 14.51
CA LYS A 97 0.97 1.70 15.84
C LYS A 97 1.24 0.64 16.91
N GLU A 98 0.73 -0.57 16.70
CA GLU A 98 0.92 -1.72 17.58
C GLU A 98 2.25 -2.41 17.25
N CYS A 99 2.99 -2.79 18.30
CA CYS A 99 4.31 -3.41 18.27
C CYS A 99 5.55 -2.50 18.08
N ARG A 100 5.51 -1.26 18.60
CA ARG A 100 6.74 -0.47 18.78
C ARG A 100 7.74 -1.06 19.77
N GLU A 101 7.33 -1.96 20.65
CA GLU A 101 8.15 -2.27 21.84
C GLU A 101 8.76 -3.68 21.89
N LYS A 102 8.39 -4.63 21.01
CA LYS A 102 8.85 -6.03 21.14
C LYS A 102 8.99 -6.86 19.87
N LEU A 103 9.02 -6.27 18.68
CA LEU A 103 9.30 -7.07 17.47
C LEU A 103 10.80 -7.34 17.42
N GLN A 104 11.19 -8.50 17.96
CA GLN A 104 12.45 -9.18 17.69
C GLN A 104 12.26 -10.10 16.47
N PRO A 105 13.30 -10.32 15.67
CA PRO A 105 13.22 -11.32 14.62
C PRO A 105 12.95 -12.70 15.24
N LYS A 106 12.19 -13.55 14.54
CA LYS A 106 11.96 -14.95 14.95
C LYS A 106 13.28 -15.73 15.10
N GLY A 107 14.31 -15.32 14.37
CA GLY A 107 15.67 -15.87 14.41
C GLY A 107 16.75 -14.80 14.63
N LYS A 108 18.00 -15.10 14.25
CA LYS A 108 19.12 -14.15 14.38
C LYS A 108 19.11 -13.03 13.33
N THR A 109 18.42 -13.26 12.22
CA THR A 109 18.37 -12.37 11.06
C THR A 109 16.91 -12.05 10.76
N TRP A 110 16.63 -10.80 10.42
CA TRP A 110 15.28 -10.38 10.03
C TRP A 110 14.88 -10.95 8.67
N ILE A 111 13.65 -11.42 8.56
CA ILE A 111 13.01 -11.80 7.29
C ILE A 111 11.93 -10.75 6.98
N VAL A 112 12.18 -9.93 5.96
CA VAL A 112 11.26 -8.87 5.52
C VAL A 112 10.61 -9.29 4.21
N GLY A 113 9.29 -9.45 4.21
CA GLY A 113 8.54 -9.70 2.99
C GLY A 113 8.37 -8.40 2.21
N LEU A 114 8.83 -8.33 0.96
CA LEU A 114 8.51 -7.20 0.08
C LEU A 114 7.50 -7.63 -0.98
N THR A 115 6.32 -7.03 -0.92
CA THR A 115 5.21 -7.39 -1.80
C THR A 115 4.52 -6.18 -2.43
N GLY A 116 3.55 -6.42 -3.29
CA GLY A 116 2.90 -5.41 -4.12
C GLY A 116 2.44 -6.00 -5.45
N CYS A 117 1.46 -5.33 -6.07
CA CYS A 117 0.93 -5.77 -7.36
C CYS A 117 2.01 -5.86 -8.45
N ILE A 118 1.71 -6.55 -9.55
CA ILE A 118 2.59 -6.54 -10.71
C ILE A 118 2.76 -5.11 -11.23
N ALA A 119 3.94 -4.78 -11.74
CA ALA A 119 4.36 -3.45 -12.15
C ALA A 119 4.35 -2.34 -11.05
N SER A 120 4.20 -2.70 -9.76
CA SER A 120 4.29 -1.72 -8.66
C SER A 120 5.70 -1.16 -8.43
N GLY A 121 6.75 -1.79 -8.96
CA GLY A 121 8.13 -1.35 -8.77
C GLY A 121 8.82 -1.95 -7.54
N LYS A 122 8.40 -3.14 -7.07
CA LYS A 122 9.10 -3.91 -6.02
C LYS A 122 10.61 -4.03 -6.27
N SER A 123 10.99 -4.49 -7.46
CA SER A 123 12.40 -4.65 -7.82
C SER A 123 13.15 -3.31 -7.88
N SER A 124 12.47 -2.19 -8.18
CA SER A 124 13.06 -0.85 -8.08
C SER A 124 13.31 -0.45 -6.62
N ILE A 125 12.40 -0.75 -5.71
CA ILE A 125 12.59 -0.54 -4.27
C ILE A 125 13.79 -1.33 -3.76
N LEU A 126 13.91 -2.61 -4.12
CA LEU A 126 15.04 -3.46 -3.73
C LEU A 126 16.37 -2.95 -4.27
N ARG A 127 16.41 -2.56 -5.55
CA ARG A 127 17.61 -1.95 -6.14
C ARG A 127 18.02 -0.69 -5.38
N LEU A 128 17.08 0.22 -5.11
CA LEU A 128 17.37 1.44 -4.35
C LEU A 128 17.82 1.15 -2.91
N LEU A 129 17.31 0.08 -2.30
CA LEU A 129 17.71 -0.36 -0.97
C LEU A 129 19.12 -0.94 -1.00
N GLN A 130 19.40 -1.86 -1.92
CA GLN A 130 20.73 -2.44 -2.15
C GLN A 130 21.78 -1.35 -2.45
N ASP A 131 21.46 -0.37 -3.30
CA ASP A 131 22.32 0.78 -3.59
C ASP A 131 22.64 1.60 -2.32
N SER A 132 21.72 1.63 -1.35
CA SER A 132 21.87 2.42 -0.12
C SER A 132 22.60 1.69 1.01
N VAL A 133 22.55 0.36 1.04
CA VAL A 133 22.95 -0.44 2.21
C VAL A 133 23.94 -1.57 1.88
N GLY A 134 24.15 -1.86 0.59
CA GLY A 134 25.06 -2.87 0.09
C GLY A 134 24.76 -4.27 0.64
N ASP A 135 25.82 -4.98 1.01
CA ASP A 135 25.79 -6.37 1.45
C ASP A 135 25.11 -6.60 2.82
N LEU A 136 24.53 -5.56 3.44
CA LEU A 136 23.75 -5.70 4.68
C LEU A 136 22.44 -6.45 4.47
N ILE A 137 21.94 -6.51 3.24
CA ILE A 137 20.71 -7.22 2.90
C ILE A 137 20.96 -8.32 1.87
N ARG A 138 20.21 -9.40 1.99
CA ARG A 138 20.10 -10.45 0.96
C ARG A 138 18.70 -10.41 0.38
N VAL A 139 18.56 -10.74 -0.90
CA VAL A 139 17.27 -10.77 -1.59
C VAL A 139 17.02 -12.19 -2.07
N ILE A 140 15.82 -12.68 -1.80
CA ILE A 140 15.29 -13.94 -2.32
C ILE A 140 14.10 -13.57 -3.21
N ASP A 141 14.20 -13.87 -4.50
CA ASP A 141 13.11 -13.70 -5.46
C ASP A 141 12.15 -14.88 -5.34
N ALA A 142 11.07 -14.69 -4.58
CA ALA A 142 10.05 -15.70 -4.35
C ALA A 142 9.29 -16.02 -5.65
N ASP A 143 9.00 -15.03 -6.50
CA ASP A 143 8.27 -15.25 -7.75
C ASP A 143 9.08 -16.18 -8.68
N HIS A 144 10.41 -16.01 -8.73
CA HIS A 144 11.31 -16.92 -9.46
C HIS A 144 11.33 -18.33 -8.86
N LEU A 145 11.45 -18.44 -7.53
CA LEU A 145 11.44 -19.74 -6.84
C LEU A 145 10.12 -20.50 -7.05
N LEU A 146 8.99 -19.80 -6.98
CA LEU A 146 7.66 -20.38 -7.24
C LEU A 146 7.58 -20.92 -8.68
N LYS A 147 8.10 -20.19 -9.68
CA LYS A 147 8.15 -20.67 -11.07
C LYS A 147 9.04 -21.90 -11.24
N LEU A 148 10.22 -21.92 -10.61
CA LEU A 148 11.10 -23.09 -10.64
C LEU A 148 10.43 -24.31 -9.99
N PHE A 149 9.78 -24.11 -8.84
CA PHE A 149 9.06 -25.16 -8.13
C PHE A 149 7.93 -25.75 -9.00
N CYS A 150 7.13 -24.90 -9.66
CA CYS A 150 6.07 -25.31 -10.59
C CYS A 150 6.57 -26.13 -11.78
N ASN A 151 7.82 -25.90 -12.21
CA ASN A 151 8.42 -26.62 -13.32
C ASN A 151 8.95 -28.00 -12.87
N GLN A 152 9.40 -28.12 -11.62
CA GLN A 152 9.97 -29.35 -11.05
C GLN A 152 8.90 -30.33 -10.57
N ILE A 153 7.85 -29.86 -9.88
CA ILE A 153 6.84 -30.72 -9.25
C ILE A 153 5.46 -30.44 -9.85
N GLN A 154 5.22 -31.05 -11.00
CA GLN A 154 4.04 -30.78 -11.84
C GLN A 154 2.70 -31.07 -11.15
N GLU A 155 2.65 -32.11 -10.31
CA GLU A 155 1.39 -32.60 -9.71
C GLU A 155 0.87 -31.74 -8.56
N ASN A 156 1.77 -31.03 -7.86
CA ASN A 156 1.46 -30.27 -6.65
C ASN A 156 1.35 -28.76 -6.88
N CYS A 157 1.37 -28.28 -8.13
CA CYS A 157 1.39 -26.84 -8.47
C CYS A 157 0.27 -26.44 -9.44
N LYS A 158 -0.94 -26.97 -9.27
CA LYS A 158 -2.02 -26.76 -10.25
C LYS A 158 -2.45 -25.30 -10.27
N SER A 159 -2.67 -24.69 -9.11
CA SER A 159 -3.10 -23.30 -9.01
C SER A 159 -2.01 -22.36 -9.52
N LEU A 160 -0.77 -22.52 -9.06
CA LEU A 160 0.33 -21.66 -9.51
C LEU A 160 0.61 -21.78 -11.01
N ARG A 161 0.52 -22.98 -11.59
CA ARG A 161 0.67 -23.16 -13.04
C ARG A 161 -0.42 -22.43 -13.82
N ALA A 162 -1.67 -22.57 -13.38
CA ALA A 162 -2.78 -21.85 -13.99
C ALA A 162 -2.53 -20.33 -13.93
N TYR A 163 -2.08 -19.81 -12.78
CA TYR A 163 -1.77 -18.39 -12.60
C TYR A 163 -0.63 -17.91 -13.51
N PHE A 164 0.51 -18.62 -13.53
CA PHE A 164 1.66 -18.20 -14.34
C PHE A 164 1.42 -18.39 -15.85
N ALA A 165 0.46 -19.22 -16.26
CA ALA A 165 0.02 -19.36 -17.64
C ALA A 165 -0.91 -18.22 -18.10
N LEU A 166 -1.47 -17.43 -17.17
CA LEU A 166 -2.26 -16.26 -17.54
C LEU A 166 -1.37 -15.18 -18.16
N GLU A 167 -1.96 -14.41 -19.08
CA GLU A 167 -1.36 -13.15 -19.53
C GLU A 167 -1.09 -12.22 -18.34
N THR A 168 0.01 -11.47 -18.40
CA THR A 168 0.44 -10.53 -17.37
C THR A 168 -0.67 -9.58 -16.91
N VAL A 169 -1.52 -9.13 -17.83
CA VAL A 169 -2.64 -8.24 -17.49
C VAL A 169 -3.72 -9.01 -16.71
N LYS A 170 -4.04 -10.24 -17.11
CA LYS A 170 -5.00 -11.09 -16.39
C LYS A 170 -4.50 -11.46 -14.99
N GLN A 171 -3.19 -11.56 -14.79
CA GLN A 171 -2.60 -11.80 -13.46
C GLN A 171 -2.85 -10.66 -12.46
N LEU A 172 -3.08 -9.42 -12.92
CA LEU A 172 -3.33 -8.26 -12.03
C LEU A 172 -4.54 -8.50 -11.12
N ASP A 173 -5.63 -8.97 -11.72
CA ASP A 173 -6.93 -9.10 -11.06
C ASP A 173 -7.38 -10.56 -10.92
N ALA A 174 -6.49 -11.51 -11.25
CA ALA A 174 -6.77 -12.92 -11.06
C ALA A 174 -7.05 -13.19 -9.58
N SER A 175 -8.28 -13.60 -9.28
CA SER A 175 -8.55 -14.34 -8.06
C SER A 175 -7.65 -15.57 -8.06
N PHE A 176 -6.92 -15.75 -6.97
CA PHE A 176 -5.94 -16.80 -6.85
C PHE A 176 -6.08 -17.41 -5.46
N ASP A 177 -6.74 -18.55 -5.45
CA ASP A 177 -6.83 -19.41 -4.29
C ASP A 177 -5.95 -20.63 -4.50
N ILE A 178 -5.23 -20.96 -3.44
CA ILE A 178 -4.31 -22.09 -3.40
C ILE A 178 -4.80 -23.10 -2.39
N ASP A 179 -4.80 -24.37 -2.76
CA ASP A 179 -5.20 -25.40 -1.83
C ASP A 179 -4.17 -25.57 -0.70
N THR A 180 -4.59 -26.14 0.42
CA THR A 180 -3.76 -26.27 1.63
C THR A 180 -2.52 -27.15 1.40
N CYS A 181 -2.60 -28.15 0.52
CA CYS A 181 -1.49 -29.05 0.23
C CYS A 181 -0.41 -28.31 -0.59
N GLU A 182 -0.82 -27.64 -1.66
CA GLU A 182 0.05 -26.80 -2.50
C GLU A 182 0.68 -25.68 -1.67
N LYS A 183 -0.12 -24.99 -0.83
CA LYS A 183 0.37 -23.96 0.10
C LYS A 183 1.47 -24.49 1.03
N THR A 184 1.24 -25.65 1.65
CA THR A 184 2.20 -26.25 2.60
C THR A 184 3.50 -26.64 1.89
N ALA A 185 3.40 -27.21 0.69
CA ALA A 185 4.57 -27.59 -0.11
C ALA A 185 5.41 -26.37 -0.50
N ILE A 186 4.76 -25.27 -0.91
CA ILE A 186 5.42 -24.00 -1.23
C ILE A 186 6.11 -23.42 -0.01
N LEU A 187 5.41 -23.35 1.13
CA LEU A 187 5.98 -22.81 2.38
C LEU A 187 7.21 -23.61 2.79
N SER A 188 7.14 -24.94 2.76
CA SER A 188 8.27 -25.82 3.09
C SER A 188 9.46 -25.60 2.15
N LYS A 189 9.21 -25.44 0.84
CA LYS A 189 10.27 -25.20 -0.15
C LYS A 189 10.94 -23.85 0.06
N ILE A 190 10.17 -22.78 0.20
CA ILE A 190 10.71 -21.43 0.41
C ILE A 190 11.41 -21.33 1.77
N GLN A 191 10.87 -21.95 2.82
CA GLN A 191 11.55 -22.03 4.11
C GLN A 191 12.93 -22.69 3.98
N SER A 192 13.04 -23.78 3.21
CA SER A 192 14.33 -24.46 2.98
C SER A 192 15.34 -23.54 2.26
N GLU A 193 14.89 -22.74 1.30
CA GLU A 193 15.75 -21.75 0.62
C GLU A 193 16.17 -20.61 1.56
N ILE A 194 15.26 -20.15 2.42
CA ILE A 194 15.59 -19.17 3.47
C ILE A 194 16.64 -19.75 4.42
N ASP A 195 16.46 -20.98 4.89
CA ASP A 195 17.39 -21.65 5.80
C ASP A 195 18.78 -21.83 5.17
N LEU A 196 18.82 -22.17 3.88
CA LEU A 196 20.07 -22.24 3.12
C LEU A 196 20.76 -20.89 3.06
N VAL A 197 20.04 -19.82 2.71
CA VAL A 197 20.59 -18.45 2.69
C VAL A 197 21.04 -18.03 4.09
N LEU A 198 20.27 -18.35 5.14
CA LEU A 198 20.64 -18.08 6.53
C LEU A 198 21.93 -18.80 6.94
N SER A 199 22.16 -20.02 6.47
CA SER A 199 23.39 -20.77 6.76
C SER A 199 24.63 -20.15 6.09
N GLU A 200 24.45 -19.53 4.93
CA GLU A 200 25.49 -18.77 4.23
C GLU A 200 25.67 -17.35 4.75
N THR A 201 24.68 -16.85 5.49
CA THR A 201 24.61 -15.46 5.96
C THR A 201 25.71 -15.21 6.98
N ARG A 202 26.65 -14.32 6.63
CA ARG A 202 27.72 -13.90 7.56
C ARG A 202 27.15 -12.99 8.64
N SER A 203 27.85 -12.88 9.78
CA SER A 203 27.46 -12.02 10.91
C SER A 203 27.25 -10.52 10.59
N LYS A 204 27.66 -10.05 9.40
CA LYS A 204 27.46 -8.67 8.94
C LYS A 204 26.09 -8.41 8.30
N GLN A 205 25.38 -9.45 7.85
CA GLN A 205 24.07 -9.29 7.20
C GLN A 205 22.98 -9.16 8.24
N SER A 206 22.11 -8.17 8.06
CA SER A 206 21.12 -7.79 9.07
C SER A 206 19.69 -8.18 8.70
N ALA A 207 19.40 -8.39 7.41
CA ALA A 207 18.08 -8.80 6.94
C ALA A 207 18.11 -9.57 5.61
N ILE A 208 17.13 -10.45 5.43
CA ILE A 208 16.77 -11.11 4.18
C ILE A 208 15.44 -10.53 3.71
N PHE A 209 15.39 -10.11 2.44
CA PHE A 209 14.18 -9.63 1.79
C PHE A 209 13.61 -10.75 0.91
N LEU A 210 12.40 -11.21 1.24
CA LEU A 210 11.64 -12.14 0.43
C LEU A 210 10.73 -11.34 -0.52
N GLU A 211 11.14 -11.19 -1.78
CA GLU A 211 10.37 -10.44 -2.78
C GLU A 211 9.35 -11.34 -3.47
N GLY A 212 8.07 -10.98 -3.46
CA GLY A 212 7.07 -11.69 -4.27
C GLY A 212 5.78 -10.94 -4.47
N SER A 213 5.20 -11.03 -5.67
CA SER A 213 3.87 -10.49 -5.96
C SER A 213 2.74 -11.33 -5.35
N LEU A 214 2.98 -12.63 -5.17
CA LEU A 214 2.02 -13.58 -4.62
C LEU A 214 2.11 -13.75 -3.10
N LEU A 215 2.98 -12.99 -2.41
CA LEU A 215 3.38 -13.23 -1.02
C LEU A 215 2.22 -13.52 -0.06
N PHE A 216 1.17 -12.69 -0.03
CA PHE A 216 -0.03 -12.95 0.79
C PHE A 216 -0.87 -14.11 0.27
N LYS A 217 -1.04 -14.20 -1.05
CA LYS A 217 -1.91 -15.20 -1.69
C LYS A 217 -1.38 -16.63 -1.48
N VAL A 218 -0.07 -16.82 -1.44
CA VAL A 218 0.59 -18.12 -1.15
C VAL A 218 0.97 -18.29 0.33
N GLY A 219 0.66 -17.32 1.20
CA GLY A 219 0.95 -17.36 2.64
C GLY A 219 2.41 -17.17 3.03
N LEU A 220 3.27 -16.70 2.13
CA LEU A 220 4.69 -16.46 2.42
C LEU A 220 4.91 -15.34 3.45
N ASN A 221 3.90 -14.49 3.70
CA ASN A 221 3.90 -13.54 4.81
C ASN A 221 4.10 -14.22 6.17
N ASP A 222 3.65 -15.47 6.34
CA ASP A 222 3.77 -16.19 7.61
C ASP A 222 5.24 -16.52 7.96
N LEU A 223 6.11 -16.59 6.94
CA LEU A 223 7.55 -16.79 7.09
C LEU A 223 8.29 -15.50 7.44
N CYS A 224 7.65 -14.33 7.29
CA CYS A 224 8.26 -13.04 7.52
C CYS A 224 8.11 -12.58 8.98
N ASP A 225 9.04 -11.74 9.44
CA ASP A 225 8.94 -11.00 10.70
C ASP A 225 8.15 -9.70 10.53
N GLU A 226 8.28 -9.07 9.36
CA GLU A 226 7.45 -7.95 8.95
C GLU A 226 7.27 -7.91 7.42
N VAL A 227 6.18 -7.30 6.95
CA VAL A 227 5.87 -7.15 5.53
C VAL A 227 5.88 -5.68 5.13
N TRP A 228 6.52 -5.40 4.01
CA TRP A 228 6.59 -4.11 3.35
C TRP A 228 5.82 -4.20 2.02
N THR A 229 4.96 -3.24 1.74
CA THR A 229 4.14 -3.23 0.50
C THR A 229 4.48 -2.05 -0.39
N VAL A 230 4.53 -2.31 -1.70
CA VAL A 230 4.63 -1.30 -2.75
C VAL A 230 3.28 -1.13 -3.43
N TYR A 231 2.65 0.01 -3.19
CA TYR A 231 1.34 0.38 -3.71
C TYR A 231 1.45 1.30 -4.93
N ILE A 232 0.60 1.05 -5.93
CA ILE A 232 0.25 1.99 -6.99
C ILE A 232 -1.23 1.79 -7.35
N PRO A 233 -1.93 2.79 -7.92
CA PRO A 233 -3.28 2.58 -8.46
C PRO A 233 -3.31 1.54 -9.60
N ARG A 234 -4.43 0.84 -9.76
CA ARG A 234 -4.63 -0.18 -10.82
C ARG A 234 -4.37 0.38 -12.21
N SER A 235 -4.91 1.56 -12.49
CA SER A 235 -4.73 2.26 -13.77
C SER A 235 -3.25 2.50 -14.11
N VAL A 236 -2.42 2.75 -13.10
CA VAL A 236 -0.98 2.97 -13.25
C VAL A 236 -0.26 1.66 -13.52
N ALA A 237 -0.64 0.57 -12.84
CA ALA A 237 -0.09 -0.75 -13.10
C ALA A 237 -0.38 -1.21 -14.53
N LEU A 238 -1.63 -1.04 -14.99
CA LEU A 238 -2.04 -1.30 -16.36
C LEU A 238 -1.24 -0.48 -17.37
N SER A 239 -1.11 0.83 -17.15
CA SER A 239 -0.32 1.70 -18.03
C SER A 239 1.15 1.25 -18.13
N ARG A 240 1.74 0.79 -17.02
CA ARG A 240 3.13 0.28 -17.00
C ARG A 240 3.26 -1.05 -17.74
N ILE A 241 2.28 -1.94 -17.63
CA ILE A 241 2.27 -3.21 -18.37
C ILE A 241 2.10 -2.94 -19.86
N ALA A 242 1.10 -2.15 -20.27
CA ALA A 242 0.88 -1.80 -21.67
C ALA A 242 2.16 -1.23 -22.32
N LYS A 243 2.82 -0.28 -21.65
CA LYS A 243 4.09 0.31 -22.12
C LYS A 243 5.24 -0.69 -22.22
N ARG A 244 5.31 -1.68 -21.32
CA ARG A 244 6.43 -2.64 -21.26
C ARG A 244 6.28 -3.77 -22.28
N TRP A 245 5.05 -4.10 -22.67
CA TRP A 245 4.75 -5.19 -23.60
C TRP A 245 4.24 -4.71 -24.97
N ASP A 246 4.36 -3.41 -25.27
CA ASP A 246 3.95 -2.79 -26.55
C ASP A 246 2.54 -3.20 -27.00
N MET A 247 1.61 -3.24 -26.04
CA MET A 247 0.23 -3.62 -26.31
C MET A 247 -0.63 -2.38 -26.48
N GLU A 248 -1.32 -2.26 -27.62
CA GLU A 248 -2.35 -1.22 -27.89
C GLU A 248 -3.59 -1.32 -26.98
N LEU A 249 -3.62 -2.25 -26.03
CA LEU A 249 -4.79 -2.56 -25.20
C LEU A 249 -4.80 -1.75 -23.91
N GLY A 250 -5.13 -0.46 -24.02
CA GLY A 250 -5.34 0.44 -22.89
C GLY A 250 -6.77 0.50 -22.36
N GLU A 251 -7.78 0.24 -23.21
CA GLU A 251 -9.17 0.64 -22.91
C GLU A 251 -10.13 -0.52 -22.56
N GLU A 252 -9.97 -1.72 -23.14
CA GLU A 252 -10.90 -2.84 -22.90
C GLU A 252 -10.70 -3.56 -21.56
N ILE A 253 -9.46 -3.61 -21.04
CA ILE A 253 -9.14 -4.38 -19.82
C ILE A 253 -9.46 -3.61 -18.53
N VAL A 254 -9.72 -2.31 -18.63
CA VAL A 254 -10.05 -1.44 -17.49
C VAL A 254 -11.44 -1.74 -16.92
N LYS A 255 -12.38 -2.25 -17.74
CA LYS A 255 -13.81 -2.36 -17.40
C LYS A 255 -14.22 -3.52 -16.49
N HIS A 256 -13.40 -4.55 -16.32
CA HIS A 256 -13.78 -5.73 -15.54
C HIS A 256 -12.90 -5.89 -14.30
N SER A 257 -13.32 -5.31 -13.18
CA SER A 257 -13.05 -5.76 -11.81
C SER A 257 -13.91 -4.94 -10.85
N SER A 258 -15.18 -5.33 -10.72
CA SER A 258 -16.12 -4.80 -9.73
C SER A 258 -16.72 -5.97 -8.97
N GLY A 259 -16.01 -6.40 -7.93
CA GLY A 259 -16.45 -7.41 -6.98
C GLY A 259 -15.67 -7.19 -5.69
N LEU A 260 -16.37 -6.92 -4.60
CA LEU A 260 -15.77 -6.61 -3.30
C LEU A 260 -14.94 -7.79 -2.77
N GLU A 261 -13.62 -7.61 -2.79
CA GLU A 261 -12.66 -8.19 -1.84
C GLU A 261 -11.63 -7.11 -1.52
N VAL A 262 -11.07 -7.11 -0.30
CA VAL A 262 -10.10 -6.10 0.14
C VAL A 262 -8.76 -6.34 -0.58
N ASP A 263 -8.60 -5.75 -1.77
CA ASP A 263 -7.50 -6.06 -2.71
C ASP A 263 -6.36 -5.02 -2.71
N TRP A 264 -5.33 -5.22 -3.54
CA TRP A 264 -4.16 -4.35 -3.61
C TRP A 264 -4.43 -2.88 -3.94
N TRP A 265 -5.60 -2.56 -4.51
CA TRP A 265 -5.88 -1.26 -5.09
C TRP A 265 -6.46 -0.26 -4.09
N THR A 266 -6.79 -0.70 -2.89
CA THR A 266 -7.47 0.11 -1.87
C THR A 266 -6.46 0.75 -0.88
N PRO A 267 -6.16 2.06 -0.98
CA PRO A 267 -5.18 2.71 -0.10
C PRO A 267 -5.70 2.93 1.33
N CYS A 268 -7.01 2.81 1.54
CA CYS A 268 -7.68 3.05 2.83
C CYS A 268 -7.71 1.81 3.75
N GLN A 269 -6.90 0.79 3.48
CA GLN A 269 -6.79 -0.42 4.32
C GLN A 269 -6.03 -0.19 5.62
N ARG A 270 -5.37 0.95 5.77
CA ARG A 270 -4.64 1.28 6.99
C ARG A 270 -5.61 1.21 8.18
N ASP A 271 -5.18 0.53 9.25
CA ASP A 271 -5.94 0.27 10.47
C ASP A 271 -7.09 -0.75 10.33
N SER A 272 -7.35 -1.29 9.14
CA SER A 272 -8.28 -2.41 8.99
C SER A 272 -7.69 -3.73 9.49
N GLY A 273 -6.37 -3.86 9.54
CA GLY A 273 -5.68 -5.14 9.78
C GLY A 273 -5.84 -6.17 8.64
N HIS A 274 -6.60 -5.83 7.60
CA HIS A 274 -6.90 -6.70 6.47
C HIS A 274 -6.28 -6.17 5.17
N GLY A 275 -6.10 -7.08 4.22
CA GLY A 275 -5.47 -6.78 2.94
C GLY A 275 -3.98 -6.43 3.05
N PRO A 276 -3.32 -6.15 1.92
CA PRO A 276 -1.88 -5.98 1.90
C PRO A 276 -1.39 -4.76 2.68
N ILE A 277 -2.05 -3.61 2.54
CA ILE A 277 -1.64 -2.37 3.23
C ILE A 277 -1.96 -2.44 4.73
N GLY A 278 -3.10 -3.01 5.12
CA GLY A 278 -3.51 -3.16 6.52
C GLY A 278 -2.57 -4.06 7.33
N GLN A 279 -1.92 -5.03 6.67
CA GLN A 279 -0.95 -5.95 7.27
C GLN A 279 0.52 -5.50 7.09
N SER A 280 0.76 -4.35 6.45
CA SER A 280 2.11 -3.88 6.16
C SER A 280 2.66 -2.97 7.24
N SER A 281 3.89 -3.26 7.64
CA SER A 281 4.71 -2.43 8.51
C SER A 281 5.12 -1.11 7.83
N VAL A 282 5.51 -1.21 6.55
CA VAL A 282 5.94 -0.06 5.74
C VAL A 282 5.22 -0.12 4.40
N VAL A 283 4.77 1.04 3.92
CA VAL A 283 4.19 1.18 2.59
C VAL A 283 5.01 2.16 1.76
N PHE A 284 5.32 1.75 0.53
CA PHE A 284 5.94 2.55 -0.51
C PHE A 284 4.94 2.86 -1.60
N CYS A 285 5.19 3.94 -2.34
CA CYS A 285 4.49 4.21 -3.58
C CYS A 285 5.46 4.76 -4.62
N THR A 286 5.54 4.10 -5.76
CA THR A 286 6.45 4.45 -6.87
C THR A 286 5.76 5.30 -7.92
N LEU A 287 4.62 5.93 -7.59
CA LEU A 287 3.81 6.70 -8.54
C LEU A 287 4.57 7.91 -9.11
N TRP A 288 5.35 8.58 -8.27
CA TRP A 288 6.07 9.81 -8.60
C TRP A 288 7.51 9.53 -9.05
N GLU A 289 8.31 10.59 -9.17
CA GLU A 289 9.70 10.50 -9.57
C GLU A 289 10.55 9.60 -8.67
N GLU A 290 11.60 9.02 -9.26
CA GLU A 290 12.51 8.11 -8.56
C GLU A 290 13.16 8.77 -7.32
N GLU A 291 13.41 10.08 -7.38
CA GLU A 291 13.97 10.83 -6.24
C GLU A 291 13.08 10.74 -4.99
N PHE A 292 11.76 10.87 -5.15
CA PHE A 292 10.81 10.73 -4.05
C PHE A 292 10.75 9.28 -3.56
N THR A 293 10.79 8.31 -4.47
CA THR A 293 10.88 6.88 -4.11
C THR A 293 12.15 6.60 -3.29
N ARG A 294 13.30 7.16 -3.69
CA ARG A 294 14.58 7.04 -2.96
C ARG A 294 14.49 7.66 -1.56
N LYS A 295 13.78 8.77 -1.39
CA LYS A 295 13.51 9.37 -0.06
C LYS A 295 12.69 8.42 0.82
N GLN A 296 11.67 7.76 0.28
CA GLN A 296 10.89 6.75 1.01
C GLN A 296 11.76 5.57 1.45
N VAL A 297 12.58 5.01 0.55
CA VAL A 297 13.48 3.88 0.85
C VAL A 297 14.50 4.23 1.93
N LYS A 298 15.17 5.39 1.81
CA LYS A 298 16.12 5.87 2.84
C LYS A 298 15.46 6.03 4.20
N ARG A 299 14.21 6.51 4.23
CA ARG A 299 13.43 6.68 5.44
C ARG A 299 13.09 5.34 6.08
N ALA A 300 12.58 4.40 5.30
CA ALA A 300 12.21 3.06 5.77
C ALA A 300 13.43 2.36 6.39
N TRP A 301 14.55 2.37 5.68
CA TRP A 301 15.79 1.78 6.17
C TRP A 301 16.30 2.43 7.46
N LYS A 302 16.22 3.76 7.57
CA LYS A 302 16.62 4.48 8.79
C LYS A 302 15.82 4.00 10.00
N TYR A 303 14.51 3.83 9.88
CA TYR A 303 13.66 3.31 10.96
C TYR A 303 13.95 1.84 11.25
N PHE A 304 14.10 1.02 10.22
CA PHE A 304 14.40 -0.40 10.36
C PHE A 304 15.73 -0.63 11.07
N ARG A 305 16.78 0.11 10.71
CA ARG A 305 18.11 0.00 11.31
C ARG A 305 18.15 0.31 12.81
N GLN A 306 17.26 1.16 13.31
CA GLN A 306 17.16 1.43 14.75
C GLN A 306 16.74 0.21 15.57
N ARG A 307 16.18 -0.83 14.91
CA ARG A 307 15.73 -2.08 15.53
C ARG A 307 16.67 -3.26 15.26
N LEU A 308 17.70 -3.05 14.46
CA LEU A 308 18.80 -4.01 14.25
C LEU A 308 19.85 -3.94 15.36
N LEU A 309 19.87 -2.84 16.13
CA LEU A 309 20.78 -2.56 17.25
C LEU A 309 20.06 -2.83 18.57
#